data_AF-A0A956QLJ6-F1
#
_entry.id   AF-A0A956QLJ6-F1
#
_cell.length_a   1.000
_cell.length_b   1.000
_cell.length_c   1.000
_cell.angle_alpha   90.00
_cell.angle_beta   90.00
_cell.angle_gamma   90.00
#
_symmetry.space_group_name_H-M   'P 1'
#
loop_
_entity.id
_entity.type
_entity.pdbx_description
1 polymer ?
#
loop_
_entity_poly.entity_id
_entity_poly.type
_entity_poly.pdbx_seq_one_letter_code
_entity_poly.pdbx_strand_id
1 'polypeptide(L)'
;TVNGTGGASPAIPITKNGGQALSRGDIQADQIVAVVFNDEGTNGRFELLASLGGGYNGSTFYGFESGKNSTGASNVGIGYQALLGKSTGSTGSSNTGIGYLAGNNLANGGSNVFCGYQAGYGVSAGLTGSTNVCLGSESGYNLSSGTSNVFCGYQAGYGLSTGITGSNNVIGGYKAGYNLKNGSYNVFQGYQCALGTASGVSGSRNVGLGYEALVGLTSGTDNIAIGRSAGAALTTGDYNVFIGSYAGDTLTGNSKLAIHSSGSSGATPLIYGEFDNRIIEFNAWQRLPDRSSHPSISTGEAFSYVKGTYFVVAYNDSGTTKYTYLDLTSGTWSYSTTAP
;
A
#
# COMPACT_ATOMS: atom_id res chain seq x y z
N THR A 1 -30.21 9.48 -31.08
CA THR A 1 -29.82 8.74 -32.29
C THR A 1 -28.32 8.54 -32.26
N VAL A 2 -27.80 7.32 -32.22
CA VAL A 2 -26.37 7.08 -32.41
C VAL A 2 -26.15 6.96 -33.92
N ASN A 3 -25.52 7.95 -34.54
CA ASN A 3 -25.13 7.88 -35.94
C ASN A 3 -23.76 7.21 -36.03
N GLY A 4 -23.74 5.88 -36.18
CA GLY A 4 -22.56 5.15 -36.62
C GLY A 4 -22.40 5.34 -38.12
N THR A 5 -21.31 5.97 -38.55
CA THR A 5 -20.95 6.08 -39.96
C THR A 5 -20.39 4.74 -40.44
N GLY A 6 -21.19 4.01 -41.22
CA GLY A 6 -20.72 2.90 -42.06
C GLY A 6 -21.43 1.58 -41.81
N GLY A 7 -22.28 1.17 -42.76
CA GLY A 7 -22.96 -0.13 -42.78
C GLY A 7 -24.31 -0.12 -42.08
N ALA A 8 -25.38 -0.34 -42.84
CA ALA A 8 -26.76 -0.23 -42.40
C ALA A 8 -27.14 -1.30 -41.35
N SER A 9 -27.04 -0.94 -40.06
CA SER A 9 -28.01 -1.41 -39.08
C SER A 9 -29.19 -0.42 -39.08
N PRO A 10 -30.45 -0.88 -39.14
CA PRO A 10 -31.59 0.02 -39.05
C PRO A 10 -31.48 0.78 -37.72
N ALA A 11 -31.55 2.11 -37.80
CA ALA A 11 -31.60 2.94 -36.61
C ALA A 11 -32.83 2.53 -35.79
N ILE A 12 -32.65 1.92 -34.63
CA ILE A 12 -33.75 1.59 -33.73
C ILE A 12 -34.18 2.91 -33.08
N PRO A 13 -35.39 3.43 -33.38
CA PRO A 13 -35.85 4.65 -32.75
C PRO A 13 -36.15 4.37 -31.27
N ILE A 14 -35.62 5.20 -30.36
CA ILE A 14 -36.04 5.17 -28.95
C ILE A 14 -37.43 5.81 -28.90
N THR A 15 -38.44 4.99 -28.61
CA THR A 15 -39.84 5.40 -28.55
C THR A 15 -40.36 5.40 -27.11
N LYS A 16 -41.31 6.29 -26.81
CA LYS A 16 -42.14 6.21 -25.60
C LYS A 16 -42.86 4.86 -25.53
N ASN A 17 -43.31 4.47 -24.34
CA ASN A 17 -44.23 3.34 -24.21
C ASN A 17 -45.48 3.61 -25.08
N GLY A 18 -45.73 2.78 -26.09
CA GLY A 18 -46.74 3.03 -27.14
C GLY A 18 -46.19 3.45 -28.52
N GLY A 19 -44.86 3.43 -28.73
CA GLY A 19 -44.27 3.49 -30.08
C GLY A 19 -44.07 4.88 -30.69
N GLN A 20 -44.33 5.96 -29.95
CA GLN A 20 -44.07 7.33 -30.43
C GLN A 20 -42.60 7.73 -30.26
N ALA A 21 -42.04 8.40 -31.27
CA ALA A 21 -40.66 8.91 -31.20
C ALA A 21 -40.48 9.91 -30.05
N LEU A 22 -39.37 9.76 -29.31
CA LEU A 22 -39.00 10.67 -28.24
C LEU A 22 -38.50 12.03 -28.80
N SER A 23 -39.09 13.13 -28.34
CA SER A 23 -38.79 14.50 -28.77
C SER A 23 -38.02 15.29 -27.70
N ARG A 24 -37.34 16.37 -28.11
CA ARG A 24 -36.59 17.27 -27.22
C ARG A 24 -37.59 18.03 -26.31
N GLY A 25 -37.72 17.60 -25.05
CA GLY A 25 -38.68 18.14 -24.08
C GLY A 25 -39.60 17.10 -23.44
N ASP A 26 -39.61 15.86 -23.94
CA ASP A 26 -40.41 14.76 -23.39
C ASP A 26 -39.86 14.17 -22.09
N ILE A 27 -38.61 14.49 -21.75
CA ILE A 27 -37.94 14.06 -20.52
C ILE A 27 -37.84 15.29 -19.62
N GLN A 28 -38.55 15.28 -18.50
CA GLN A 28 -38.42 16.31 -17.46
C GLN A 28 -37.19 16.04 -16.56
N ALA A 29 -36.71 17.04 -15.82
CA ALA A 29 -35.51 16.96 -14.98
C ALA A 29 -35.61 15.89 -13.85
N ASP A 30 -36.81 15.38 -13.64
CA ASP A 30 -37.31 14.50 -12.59
C ASP A 30 -37.80 13.14 -13.11
N GLN A 31 -37.64 12.84 -14.42
CA GLN A 31 -38.12 11.58 -15.01
C GLN A 31 -36.99 10.55 -15.27
N ILE A 32 -37.27 9.29 -14.94
CA ILE A 32 -36.42 8.13 -15.29
C ILE A 32 -36.61 7.78 -16.76
N VAL A 33 -35.53 7.81 -17.52
CA VAL A 33 -35.51 7.30 -18.90
C VAL A 33 -34.93 5.88 -18.88
N ALA A 34 -35.78 4.87 -19.03
CA ALA A 34 -35.34 3.50 -19.22
C ALA A 34 -35.35 3.17 -20.73
N VAL A 35 -34.19 2.82 -21.29
CA VAL A 35 -34.09 2.28 -22.66
C VAL A 35 -34.00 0.77 -22.52
N VAL A 36 -35.08 0.06 -22.84
CA VAL A 36 -35.11 -1.41 -22.77
C VAL A 36 -34.64 -1.98 -24.10
N PHE A 37 -33.50 -2.68 -24.09
CA PHE A 37 -33.09 -3.52 -25.22
C PHE A 37 -33.66 -4.93 -24.98
N ASN A 38 -34.71 -5.30 -25.72
CA ASN A 38 -35.12 -6.70 -25.83
C ASN A 38 -34.23 -7.37 -26.88
N ASP A 39 -33.12 -7.98 -26.45
CA ASP A 39 -32.47 -9.00 -27.28
C ASP A 39 -33.28 -10.30 -27.15
N GLU A 40 -33.78 -10.84 -28.27
CA GLU A 40 -34.49 -12.14 -28.33
C GLU A 40 -33.52 -13.33 -28.13
N GLY A 41 -32.94 -13.45 -26.94
CA GLY A 41 -32.07 -14.55 -26.54
C GLY A 41 -31.97 -14.63 -25.02
N THR A 42 -31.74 -15.82 -24.48
CA THR A 42 -31.92 -16.23 -23.07
C THR A 42 -31.13 -15.46 -21.99
N ASN A 43 -30.49 -14.34 -22.30
CA ASN A 43 -29.81 -13.46 -21.37
C ASN A 43 -30.25 -12.00 -21.57
N GLY A 44 -31.54 -11.71 -21.42
CA GLY A 44 -32.07 -10.34 -21.47
C GLY A 44 -31.24 -9.40 -20.60
N ARG A 45 -30.52 -8.46 -21.23
CA ARG A 45 -29.70 -7.47 -20.52
C ARG A 45 -30.57 -6.26 -20.21
N PHE A 46 -30.84 -6.06 -18.92
CA PHE A 46 -31.47 -4.84 -18.43
C PHE A 46 -30.43 -3.72 -18.35
N GLU A 47 -30.46 -2.78 -19.28
CA GLU A 47 -29.53 -1.66 -19.34
C GLU A 47 -30.25 -0.34 -19.03
N LEU A 48 -30.18 0.09 -17.77
CA LEU A 48 -30.67 1.40 -17.36
C LEU A 48 -29.64 2.48 -17.73
N LEU A 49 -29.94 3.29 -18.75
CA LEU A 49 -29.17 4.50 -19.08
C LEU A 49 -29.68 5.66 -18.19
N ALA A 50 -28.89 6.04 -17.17
CA ALA A 50 -29.29 6.88 -16.04
C ALA A 50 -30.02 8.20 -16.37
N SER A 51 -31.08 8.49 -15.61
CA SER A 51 -31.21 9.71 -14.79
C SER A 51 -32.39 9.51 -13.85
N LEU A 52 -32.15 9.17 -12.58
CA LEU A 52 -33.19 9.18 -11.55
C LEU A 52 -33.37 10.62 -11.07
N GLY A 53 -34.20 11.36 -11.79
CA GLY A 53 -34.61 12.68 -11.37
C GLY A 53 -35.48 12.65 -10.10
N GLY A 54 -35.35 13.69 -9.28
CA GLY A 54 -36.17 13.91 -8.08
C GLY A 54 -35.62 13.33 -6.76
N GLY A 55 -34.39 13.66 -6.36
CA GLY A 55 -33.86 13.34 -5.01
C GLY A 55 -32.35 13.08 -4.96
N TYR A 56 -31.73 12.80 -6.10
CA TYR A 56 -30.31 12.54 -6.23
C TYR A 56 -29.59 13.78 -6.77
N ASN A 57 -29.03 14.59 -5.86
CA ASN A 57 -28.28 15.83 -6.14
C ASN A 57 -27.03 15.60 -7.05
N GLY A 58 -27.24 15.35 -8.34
CA GLY A 58 -26.18 15.24 -9.35
C GLY A 58 -25.48 13.88 -9.45
N SER A 59 -26.12 12.76 -9.06
CA SER A 59 -25.52 11.42 -9.16
C SER A 59 -25.81 10.74 -10.52
N THR A 60 -24.88 9.92 -11.02
CA THR A 60 -24.99 9.10 -12.25
C THR A 60 -24.79 7.62 -11.91
N PHE A 61 -25.74 6.74 -12.28
CA PHE A 61 -25.66 5.31 -11.99
C PHE A 61 -26.00 4.46 -13.21
N TYR A 62 -25.10 3.56 -13.60
CA TYR A 62 -25.26 2.65 -14.73
C TYR A 62 -24.97 1.21 -14.32
N GLY A 63 -25.88 0.28 -14.60
CA GLY A 63 -25.79 -1.13 -14.21
C GLY A 63 -26.85 -1.55 -13.19
N PHE A 64 -27.17 -2.86 -13.16
CA PHE A 64 -28.21 -3.41 -12.30
C PHE A 64 -27.95 -3.11 -10.82
N GLU A 65 -28.91 -2.48 -10.15
CA GLU A 65 -28.85 -2.05 -8.75
C GLU A 65 -27.68 -1.13 -8.39
N SER A 66 -27.02 -0.49 -9.35
CA SER A 66 -26.03 0.54 -9.05
C SER A 66 -26.68 1.72 -8.32
N GLY A 67 -26.08 2.16 -7.20
CA GLY A 67 -26.59 3.24 -6.36
C GLY A 67 -27.88 2.93 -5.59
N LYS A 68 -28.43 1.71 -5.68
CA LYS A 68 -29.64 1.33 -4.93
C LYS A 68 -29.41 1.55 -3.43
N ASN A 69 -30.45 1.97 -2.71
CA ASN A 69 -30.42 2.35 -1.29
C ASN A 69 -29.59 3.59 -0.92
N SER A 70 -28.83 4.17 -1.84
CA SER A 70 -28.17 5.45 -1.63
C SER A 70 -29.21 6.58 -1.61
N THR A 71 -29.00 7.58 -0.78
CA THR A 71 -29.64 8.90 -0.80
C THR A 71 -28.60 10.02 -0.90
N GLY A 72 -27.32 9.66 -1.03
CA GLY A 72 -26.21 10.60 -1.15
C GLY A 72 -26.12 11.27 -2.51
N ALA A 73 -25.58 12.49 -2.49
CA ALA A 73 -25.40 13.38 -3.64
C ALA A 73 -24.15 13.07 -4.45
N SER A 74 -24.11 13.51 -5.71
CA SER A 74 -22.89 13.62 -6.54
C SER A 74 -22.08 12.33 -6.68
N ASN A 75 -22.74 11.17 -6.68
CA ASN A 75 -22.11 9.86 -6.82
C ASN A 75 -22.03 9.43 -8.29
N VAL A 76 -20.99 8.70 -8.69
CA VAL A 76 -20.87 8.07 -10.01
C VAL A 76 -20.72 6.55 -9.82
N GLY A 77 -21.72 5.76 -10.15
CA GLY A 77 -21.66 4.29 -10.10
C GLY A 77 -21.79 3.66 -11.48
N ILE A 78 -20.87 2.75 -11.84
CA ILE A 78 -20.88 2.03 -13.12
C ILE A 78 -20.55 0.56 -12.87
N GLY A 79 -21.52 -0.33 -13.06
CA GLY A 79 -21.36 -1.78 -12.88
C GLY A 79 -22.49 -2.39 -12.03
N TYR A 80 -22.57 -3.72 -12.04
CA TYR A 80 -23.52 -4.46 -11.20
C TYR A 80 -23.30 -4.11 -9.72
N GLN A 81 -24.34 -3.58 -9.06
CA GLN A 81 -24.35 -3.20 -7.65
C GLN A 81 -23.16 -2.30 -7.22
N ALA A 82 -22.64 -1.48 -8.15
CA ALA A 82 -21.66 -0.45 -7.82
C ALA A 82 -22.30 0.64 -6.95
N LEU A 83 -21.63 1.02 -5.85
CA LEU A 83 -22.12 1.96 -4.83
C LEU A 83 -23.47 1.57 -4.21
N LEU A 84 -23.77 0.27 -4.12
CA LEU A 84 -24.97 -0.21 -3.42
C LEU A 84 -24.91 0.19 -1.94
N GLY A 85 -25.94 0.90 -1.50
CA GLY A 85 -26.10 1.30 -0.10
C GLY A 85 -26.40 0.10 0.80
N LYS A 86 -25.79 0.08 1.98
CA LYS A 86 -25.95 -0.98 2.99
C LYS A 86 -27.41 -1.17 3.41
N SER A 87 -28.15 -0.07 3.52
CA SER A 87 -29.59 -0.03 3.84
C SER A 87 -30.24 1.19 3.19
N THR A 88 -31.55 1.17 3.00
CA THR A 88 -32.30 2.32 2.50
C THR A 88 -31.99 3.57 3.32
N GLY A 89 -31.61 4.67 2.65
CA GLY A 89 -31.21 5.91 3.32
C GLY A 89 -29.71 6.06 3.54
N SER A 90 -28.86 5.30 2.84
CA SER A 90 -27.40 5.43 2.93
C SER A 90 -26.93 6.78 2.37
N THR A 91 -26.37 7.65 3.22
CA THR A 91 -26.14 9.08 2.90
C THR A 91 -24.78 9.40 2.25
N GLY A 92 -23.97 8.39 1.97
CA GLY A 92 -22.62 8.55 1.39
C GLY A 92 -22.65 9.32 0.06
N SER A 93 -21.98 10.46 0.01
CA SER A 93 -22.00 11.40 -1.12
C SER A 93 -20.62 11.58 -1.76
N SER A 94 -20.58 12.05 -3.01
CA SER A 94 -19.35 12.34 -3.76
C SER A 94 -18.44 11.13 -4.01
N ASN A 95 -19.01 9.93 -4.09
CA ASN A 95 -18.27 8.69 -4.35
C ASN A 95 -18.26 8.33 -5.83
N THR A 96 -17.14 7.80 -6.32
CA THR A 96 -17.03 7.15 -7.63
C THR A 96 -16.84 5.66 -7.44
N GLY A 97 -17.65 4.81 -8.07
CA GLY A 97 -17.55 3.35 -8.03
C GLY A 97 -17.69 2.78 -9.44
N ILE A 98 -16.62 2.19 -9.97
CA ILE A 98 -16.57 1.62 -11.33
C ILE A 98 -16.11 0.17 -11.24
N GLY A 99 -16.98 -0.77 -11.61
CA GLY A 99 -16.72 -2.21 -11.56
C GLY A 99 -17.83 -2.99 -10.87
N TYR A 100 -17.79 -4.31 -11.01
CA TYR A 100 -18.71 -5.23 -10.33
C TYR A 100 -18.53 -5.10 -8.81
N LEU A 101 -19.59 -4.71 -8.09
CA LEU A 101 -19.61 -4.52 -6.63
C LEU A 101 -18.62 -3.47 -6.08
N ALA A 102 -18.12 -2.55 -6.90
CA ALA A 102 -17.24 -1.48 -6.44
C ALA A 102 -17.96 -0.58 -5.43
N GLY A 103 -17.41 -0.43 -4.22
CA GLY A 103 -18.00 0.38 -3.14
C GLY A 103 -19.34 -0.14 -2.60
N ASN A 104 -19.60 -1.44 -2.68
CA ASN A 104 -20.81 -2.07 -2.12
C ASN A 104 -20.84 -1.96 -0.57
N ASN A 105 -22.01 -2.15 0.04
CA ASN A 105 -22.26 -1.96 1.48
C ASN A 105 -21.90 -0.55 1.98
N LEU A 106 -22.06 0.48 1.14
CA LEU A 106 -21.82 1.87 1.53
C LEU A 106 -22.89 2.35 2.52
N ALA A 107 -22.53 2.82 3.71
CA ALA A 107 -23.50 3.36 4.67
C ALA A 107 -23.56 4.90 4.58
N ASN A 108 -22.48 5.57 4.97
CA ASN A 108 -22.42 7.04 5.07
C ASN A 108 -21.03 7.61 4.71
N GLY A 109 -20.09 6.76 4.29
CA GLY A 109 -18.80 7.20 3.76
C GLY A 109 -18.92 8.04 2.50
N GLY A 110 -18.19 9.15 2.43
CA GLY A 110 -18.21 10.06 1.29
C GLY A 110 -16.84 10.30 0.67
N SER A 111 -16.83 10.89 -0.52
CA SER A 111 -15.61 11.30 -1.24
C SER A 111 -14.63 10.15 -1.51
N ASN A 112 -15.14 8.93 -1.75
CA ASN A 112 -14.31 7.78 -2.07
C ASN A 112 -14.21 7.52 -3.58
N VAL A 113 -13.13 6.90 -4.03
CA VAL A 113 -12.94 6.41 -5.41
C VAL A 113 -12.69 4.91 -5.36
N PHE A 114 -13.55 4.13 -6.01
CA PHE A 114 -13.46 2.68 -6.09
C PHE A 114 -13.46 2.25 -7.56
N CYS A 115 -12.41 1.59 -8.02
CA CYS A 115 -12.29 1.15 -9.40
C CYS A 115 -11.73 -0.27 -9.49
N GLY A 116 -12.53 -1.23 -9.92
CA GLY A 116 -12.18 -2.64 -10.03
C GLY A 116 -13.27 -3.57 -9.49
N TYR A 117 -13.15 -4.86 -9.76
CA TYR A 117 -14.02 -5.89 -9.17
C TYR A 117 -13.89 -5.85 -7.64
N GLN A 118 -15.01 -5.60 -6.93
CA GLN A 118 -15.08 -5.51 -5.46
C GLN A 118 -14.08 -4.52 -4.81
N ALA A 119 -13.62 -3.51 -5.55
CA ALA A 119 -12.79 -2.45 -4.97
C ALA A 119 -13.58 -1.69 -3.89
N GLY A 120 -13.00 -1.51 -2.70
CA GLY A 120 -13.65 -0.84 -1.57
C GLY A 120 -14.92 -1.52 -1.08
N TYR A 121 -15.08 -2.84 -1.28
CA TYR A 121 -16.25 -3.56 -0.80
C TYR A 121 -16.37 -3.45 0.73
N GLY A 122 -17.46 -2.87 1.21
CA GLY A 122 -17.66 -2.59 2.62
C GLY A 122 -17.95 -3.83 3.47
N VAL A 123 -17.63 -3.74 4.76
CA VAL A 123 -18.03 -4.75 5.75
C VAL A 123 -19.56 -4.87 5.87
N SER A 124 -20.04 -5.98 6.43
CA SER A 124 -21.48 -6.23 6.63
C SER A 124 -22.16 -5.20 7.55
N ALA A 125 -21.43 -4.55 8.44
CA ALA A 125 -21.91 -3.45 9.29
C ALA A 125 -22.06 -2.11 8.53
N GLY A 126 -21.51 -2.02 7.31
CA GLY A 126 -21.53 -0.83 6.47
C GLY A 126 -20.18 -0.10 6.44
N LEU A 127 -19.84 0.42 5.26
CA LEU A 127 -18.69 1.27 5.01
C LEU A 127 -19.03 2.73 5.39
N THR A 128 -18.39 3.21 6.46
CA THR A 128 -18.52 4.58 6.99
C THR A 128 -17.29 5.44 6.69
N GLY A 129 -16.19 4.80 6.27
CA GLY A 129 -14.94 5.42 5.85
C GLY A 129 -15.12 6.36 4.66
N SER A 130 -14.46 7.52 4.74
CA SER A 130 -14.47 8.57 3.73
C SER A 130 -13.06 8.81 3.16
N THR A 131 -12.98 9.51 2.03
CA THR A 131 -11.71 9.97 1.40
C THR A 131 -10.74 8.84 1.02
N ASN A 132 -11.24 7.63 0.75
CA ASN A 132 -10.42 6.50 0.33
C ASN A 132 -10.34 6.38 -1.19
N VAL A 133 -9.20 5.92 -1.71
CA VAL A 133 -8.97 5.58 -3.12
C VAL A 133 -8.60 4.11 -3.19
N CYS A 134 -9.45 3.26 -3.79
CA CYS A 134 -9.19 1.84 -4.02
C CYS A 134 -9.20 1.55 -5.52
N LEU A 135 -8.04 1.23 -6.09
CA LEU A 135 -7.82 0.94 -7.50
C LEU A 135 -7.26 -0.48 -7.67
N GLY A 136 -8.00 -1.35 -8.35
CA GLY A 136 -7.65 -2.75 -8.57
C GLY A 136 -8.66 -3.72 -7.96
N SER A 137 -8.67 -4.95 -8.48
CA SER A 137 -9.57 -6.00 -8.00
C SER A 137 -9.34 -6.28 -6.51
N GLU A 138 -10.42 -6.20 -5.73
CA GLU A 138 -10.45 -6.42 -4.27
C GLU A 138 -9.48 -5.51 -3.48
N SER A 139 -9.03 -4.39 -4.07
CA SER A 139 -8.31 -3.36 -3.32
C SER A 139 -9.22 -2.76 -2.26
N GLY A 140 -8.76 -2.65 -1.01
CA GLY A 140 -9.60 -2.17 0.09
C GLY A 140 -10.82 -3.04 0.39
N TYR A 141 -10.79 -4.34 0.09
CA TYR A 141 -11.91 -5.23 0.43
C TYR A 141 -12.11 -5.31 1.94
N ASN A 142 -13.36 -5.40 2.40
CA ASN A 142 -13.78 -5.27 3.79
C ASN A 142 -13.35 -3.94 4.43
N LEU A 143 -13.43 -2.82 3.70
CA LEU A 143 -13.24 -1.49 4.29
C LEU A 143 -14.40 -1.16 5.25
N SER A 144 -14.08 -0.64 6.43
CA SER A 144 -15.05 -0.31 7.49
C SER A 144 -15.10 1.20 7.74
N SER A 145 -14.46 1.69 8.79
CA SER A 145 -14.43 3.11 9.16
C SER A 145 -13.12 3.82 8.81
N GLY A 146 -12.16 3.12 8.20
CA GLY A 146 -10.88 3.69 7.80
C GLY A 146 -11.05 4.85 6.80
N THR A 147 -10.26 5.91 6.98
CA THR A 147 -10.34 7.14 6.17
C THR A 147 -9.02 7.49 5.51
N SER A 148 -9.07 8.25 4.42
CA SER A 148 -7.87 8.80 3.76
C SER A 148 -6.83 7.75 3.36
N ASN A 149 -7.27 6.54 2.99
CA ASN A 149 -6.38 5.49 2.51
C ASN A 149 -6.26 5.50 0.97
N VAL A 150 -5.08 5.17 0.46
CA VAL A 150 -4.83 4.93 -0.97
C VAL A 150 -4.38 3.50 -1.14
N PHE A 151 -5.20 2.67 -1.79
CA PHE A 151 -4.96 1.26 -2.08
C PHE A 151 -4.91 1.04 -3.59
N CYS A 152 -3.78 0.59 -4.13
CA CYS A 152 -3.60 0.44 -5.57
C CYS A 152 -2.92 -0.89 -5.94
N GLY A 153 -3.69 -1.87 -6.43
CA GLY A 153 -3.21 -3.19 -6.84
C GLY A 153 -4.21 -4.29 -6.54
N TYR A 154 -3.97 -5.49 -7.08
CA TYR A 154 -4.79 -6.67 -6.77
C TYR A 154 -4.67 -7.00 -5.29
N GLN A 155 -5.79 -6.95 -4.57
CA GLN A 155 -5.89 -7.19 -3.12
C GLN A 155 -4.95 -6.31 -2.26
N ALA A 156 -4.62 -5.11 -2.73
CA ALA A 156 -3.89 -4.13 -1.93
C ALA A 156 -4.77 -3.61 -0.79
N GLY A 157 -4.28 -3.64 0.45
CA GLY A 157 -5.06 -3.24 1.62
C GLY A 157 -6.32 -4.10 1.79
N TYR A 158 -6.23 -5.42 1.63
CA TYR A 158 -7.36 -6.33 1.83
C TYR A 158 -7.59 -6.57 3.34
N GLY A 159 -8.85 -6.69 3.77
CA GLY A 159 -9.21 -7.03 5.15
C GLY A 159 -9.84 -8.42 5.23
N LEU A 160 -9.33 -9.33 6.05
CA LEU A 160 -9.87 -10.70 6.12
C LEU A 160 -11.19 -10.80 6.92
N SER A 161 -11.25 -10.29 8.15
CA SER A 161 -12.36 -10.66 9.08
C SER A 161 -12.89 -9.54 9.98
N THR A 162 -12.08 -8.57 10.40
CA THR A 162 -12.51 -7.50 11.32
C THR A 162 -12.84 -6.17 10.63
N GLY A 163 -12.66 -6.13 9.32
CA GLY A 163 -12.70 -4.90 8.54
C GLY A 163 -11.50 -3.98 8.77
N ILE A 164 -11.27 -3.08 7.82
CA ILE A 164 -10.19 -2.09 7.87
C ILE A 164 -10.72 -0.82 8.54
N THR A 165 -10.18 -0.49 9.71
CA THR A 165 -10.47 0.74 10.46
C THR A 165 -9.28 1.70 10.52
N GLY A 166 -8.11 1.24 10.07
CA GLY A 166 -6.90 2.05 9.94
C GLY A 166 -7.07 3.17 8.91
N SER A 167 -6.39 4.30 9.15
CA SER A 167 -6.50 5.50 8.33
C SER A 167 -5.13 6.00 7.85
N ASN A 168 -5.13 6.83 6.81
CA ASN A 168 -3.95 7.51 6.28
C ASN A 168 -2.85 6.54 5.80
N ASN A 169 -3.22 5.40 5.21
CA ASN A 169 -2.26 4.46 4.64
C ASN A 169 -2.09 4.67 3.13
N VAL A 170 -0.89 4.44 2.61
CA VAL A 170 -0.58 4.40 1.17
C VAL A 170 -0.04 3.01 0.85
N ILE A 171 -0.85 2.18 0.20
CA ILE A 171 -0.54 0.76 -0.04
C ILE A 171 -0.70 0.43 -1.52
N GLY A 172 0.34 -0.13 -2.13
CA GLY A 172 0.33 -0.47 -3.55
C GLY A 172 1.12 -1.71 -3.93
N GLY A 173 0.64 -2.43 -4.95
CA GLY A 173 1.21 -3.69 -5.42
C GLY A 173 0.34 -4.91 -5.14
N TYR A 174 0.72 -6.06 -5.69
CA TYR A 174 -0.01 -7.31 -5.51
C TYR A 174 0.04 -7.76 -4.05
N LYS A 175 -1.13 -7.84 -3.40
CA LYS A 175 -1.27 -8.24 -1.98
C LYS A 175 -0.40 -7.43 -1.00
N ALA A 176 -0.06 -6.19 -1.32
CA ALA A 176 0.55 -5.30 -0.34
C ALA A 176 -0.47 -4.99 0.77
N GLY A 177 -0.09 -5.10 2.05
CA GLY A 177 -1.00 -4.88 3.17
C GLY A 177 -2.24 -5.79 3.17
N TYR A 178 -2.12 -7.04 2.69
CA TYR A 178 -3.24 -7.95 2.43
C TYR A 178 -4.11 -8.32 3.66
N ASN A 179 -3.59 -8.18 4.87
CA ASN A 179 -4.37 -8.44 6.08
C ASN A 179 -4.39 -7.21 7.00
N LEU A 180 -4.63 -6.04 6.42
CA LEU A 180 -4.69 -4.78 7.17
C LEU A 180 -5.91 -4.73 8.10
N LYS A 181 -5.71 -4.24 9.33
CA LYS A 181 -6.77 -4.05 10.34
C LYS A 181 -6.93 -2.57 10.73
N ASN A 182 -6.42 -2.21 11.90
CA ASN A 182 -6.49 -0.86 12.49
C ASN A 182 -5.17 -0.07 12.38
N GLY A 183 -4.15 -0.64 11.73
CA GLY A 183 -2.88 0.02 11.46
C GLY A 183 -3.05 1.28 10.62
N SER A 184 -2.45 2.38 11.05
CA SER A 184 -2.58 3.69 10.42
C SER A 184 -1.21 4.28 10.04
N TYR A 185 -1.20 5.24 9.12
CA TYR A 185 0.01 5.96 8.70
C TYR A 185 1.11 5.06 8.10
N ASN A 186 0.75 3.95 7.46
CA ASN A 186 1.72 3.07 6.83
C ASN A 186 1.92 3.38 5.34
N VAL A 187 3.13 3.15 4.85
CA VAL A 187 3.47 3.16 3.43
C VAL A 187 3.97 1.78 3.04
N PHE A 188 3.19 1.02 2.27
CA PHE A 188 3.54 -0.34 1.84
C PHE A 188 3.50 -0.47 0.31
N GLN A 189 4.65 -0.68 -0.32
CA GLN A 189 4.75 -0.76 -1.78
C GLN A 189 5.53 -2.00 -2.22
N GLY A 190 4.92 -2.86 -3.03
CA GLY A 190 5.59 -4.02 -3.64
C GLY A 190 4.76 -5.29 -3.64
N TYR A 191 5.34 -6.38 -4.11
CA TYR A 191 4.70 -7.70 -4.10
C TYR A 191 4.71 -8.27 -2.67
N GLN A 192 3.52 -8.55 -2.11
CA GLN A 192 3.34 -9.11 -0.77
C GLN A 192 4.07 -8.35 0.36
N CYS A 193 4.29 -7.05 0.17
CA CYS A 193 4.84 -6.20 1.22
C CYS A 193 3.84 -6.08 2.37
N ALA A 194 4.29 -6.27 3.61
CA ALA A 194 3.42 -6.26 4.79
C ALA A 194 2.17 -7.17 4.63
N LEU A 195 2.35 -8.36 4.07
CA LEU A 195 1.28 -9.35 3.86
C LEU A 195 0.56 -9.66 5.18
N GLY A 196 1.34 -9.80 6.26
CA GLY A 196 0.89 -10.12 7.59
C GLY A 196 0.66 -11.62 7.80
N THR A 197 0.42 -11.99 9.05
CA THR A 197 0.06 -13.36 9.45
C THR A 197 -1.45 -13.47 9.67
N ALA A 198 -1.95 -14.60 10.18
CA ALA A 198 -3.36 -14.77 10.52
C ALA A 198 -3.89 -13.70 11.51
N SER A 199 -3.00 -13.14 12.36
CA SER A 199 -3.34 -12.08 13.32
C SER A 199 -3.59 -10.72 12.68
N GLY A 200 -3.21 -10.52 11.42
CA GLY A 200 -3.34 -9.27 10.69
C GLY A 200 -2.35 -8.18 11.10
N VAL A 201 -2.40 -7.07 10.35
CA VAL A 201 -1.51 -5.92 10.48
C VAL A 201 -2.24 -4.80 11.23
N SER A 202 -1.89 -4.62 12.50
CA SER A 202 -2.32 -3.51 13.38
C SER A 202 -1.23 -2.47 13.61
N GLY A 203 0.00 -2.77 13.18
CA GLY A 203 1.14 -1.86 13.22
C GLY A 203 0.87 -0.54 12.50
N SER A 204 1.41 0.56 13.05
CA SER A 204 1.24 1.91 12.53
C SER A 204 2.59 2.58 12.27
N ARG A 205 2.61 3.58 11.39
CA ARG A 205 3.81 4.38 11.06
C ARG A 205 4.97 3.57 10.48
N ASN A 206 4.68 2.50 9.75
CA ASN A 206 5.70 1.68 9.10
C ASN A 206 5.90 2.06 7.62
N VAL A 207 7.14 1.92 7.14
CA VAL A 207 7.50 2.04 5.73
C VAL A 207 8.05 0.70 5.26
N GLY A 208 7.33 0.04 4.36
CA GLY A 208 7.74 -1.19 3.69
C GLY A 208 7.81 -0.99 2.18
N LEU A 209 8.98 -1.17 1.57
CA LEU A 209 9.17 -1.00 0.12
C LEU A 209 9.95 -2.19 -0.45
N GLY A 210 9.33 -3.02 -1.29
CA GLY A 210 9.99 -4.12 -1.98
C GLY A 210 9.18 -5.42 -2.04
N TYR A 211 9.75 -6.42 -2.71
CA TYR A 211 9.21 -7.80 -2.72
C TYR A 211 9.32 -8.38 -1.30
N GLU A 212 8.19 -8.75 -0.69
CA GLU A 212 8.11 -9.35 0.65
C GLU A 212 8.78 -8.55 1.79
N ALA A 213 8.96 -7.23 1.62
CA ALA A 213 9.39 -6.36 2.73
C ALA A 213 8.33 -6.40 3.84
N LEU A 214 8.75 -6.59 5.10
CA LEU A 214 7.85 -6.71 6.26
C LEU A 214 6.78 -7.80 6.13
N VAL A 215 7.01 -8.86 5.34
CA VAL A 215 5.97 -9.88 5.06
C VAL A 215 5.35 -10.48 6.33
N GLY A 216 6.11 -10.60 7.42
CA GLY A 216 5.67 -11.11 8.72
C GLY A 216 5.03 -10.10 9.67
N LEU A 217 4.95 -8.80 9.33
CA LEU A 217 4.50 -7.74 10.24
C LEU A 217 3.09 -8.00 10.78
N THR A 218 2.92 -7.82 12.10
CA THR A 218 1.61 -7.86 12.76
C THR A 218 1.34 -6.55 13.49
N SER A 219 1.92 -6.34 14.67
CA SER A 219 1.65 -5.18 15.51
C SER A 219 2.80 -4.20 15.65
N GLY A 220 3.96 -4.50 15.06
CA GLY A 220 5.14 -3.63 15.13
C GLY A 220 4.88 -2.23 14.54
N THR A 221 5.47 -1.22 15.15
CA THR A 221 5.26 0.20 14.84
C THR A 221 6.57 0.92 14.56
N ASP A 222 6.49 2.00 13.78
CA ASP A 222 7.62 2.90 13.55
C ASP A 222 8.85 2.20 12.92
N ASN A 223 8.63 1.22 12.03
CA ASN A 223 9.69 0.48 11.34
C ASN A 223 9.90 0.95 9.90
N ILE A 224 11.14 0.92 9.43
CA ILE A 224 11.53 1.13 8.03
C ILE A 224 12.14 -0.16 7.50
N ALA A 225 11.62 -0.67 6.38
CA ALA A 225 12.12 -1.84 5.68
C ALA A 225 12.08 -1.61 4.17
N ILE A 226 13.24 -1.50 3.54
CA ILE A 226 13.37 -1.16 2.12
C ILE A 226 14.26 -2.20 1.47
N GLY A 227 13.71 -3.05 0.60
CA GLY A 227 14.44 -4.09 -0.11
C GLY A 227 13.68 -5.41 -0.16
N ARG A 228 14.19 -6.36 -0.96
CA ARG A 228 13.63 -7.70 -1.05
C ARG A 228 13.75 -8.41 0.30
N SER A 229 12.63 -8.86 0.86
CA SER A 229 12.53 -9.59 2.13
C SER A 229 13.15 -8.87 3.32
N ALA A 230 13.30 -7.54 3.25
CA ALA A 230 13.80 -6.75 4.38
C ALA A 230 12.81 -6.83 5.56
N GLY A 231 13.31 -7.14 6.76
CA GLY A 231 12.49 -7.31 7.96
C GLY A 231 11.47 -8.44 7.89
N ALA A 232 11.71 -9.50 7.10
CA ALA A 232 10.73 -10.57 6.87
C ALA A 232 10.24 -11.26 8.15
N ALA A 233 11.11 -11.48 9.14
CA ALA A 233 10.78 -12.08 10.43
C ALA A 233 10.15 -11.10 11.45
N LEU A 234 10.09 -9.79 11.15
CA LEU A 234 9.60 -8.79 12.08
C LEU A 234 8.08 -8.90 12.23
N THR A 235 7.60 -9.35 13.39
CA THR A 235 6.17 -9.47 13.71
C THR A 235 5.68 -8.30 14.56
N THR A 236 6.18 -8.19 15.79
CA THR A 236 5.71 -7.21 16.80
C THR A 236 6.72 -6.14 17.17
N GLY A 237 7.92 -6.17 16.59
CA GLY A 237 9.00 -5.28 16.98
C GLY A 237 8.83 -3.84 16.48
N ASP A 238 9.34 -2.89 17.25
CA ASP A 238 9.20 -1.45 17.02
C ASP A 238 10.54 -0.76 16.72
N TYR A 239 10.51 0.38 16.03
CA TYR A 239 11.66 1.28 15.85
C TYR A 239 12.86 0.67 15.12
N ASN A 240 12.62 -0.26 14.19
CA ASN A 240 13.67 -0.91 13.42
C ASN A 240 13.95 -0.19 12.09
N VAL A 241 15.20 -0.21 11.63
CA VAL A 241 15.60 0.30 10.31
C VAL A 241 16.37 -0.78 9.55
N PHE A 242 15.76 -1.28 8.48
CA PHE A 242 16.26 -2.35 7.62
C PHE A 242 16.33 -1.88 6.16
N ILE A 243 17.53 -1.77 5.59
CA ILE A 243 17.72 -1.21 4.24
C ILE A 243 18.64 -2.12 3.39
N GLY A 244 18.05 -2.67 2.33
CA GLY A 244 18.63 -3.50 1.26
C GLY A 244 18.06 -4.94 1.23
N SER A 245 18.50 -5.75 0.24
CA SER A 245 17.99 -7.13 0.07
C SER A 245 18.39 -8.01 1.25
N TYR A 246 17.41 -8.66 1.89
CA TYR A 246 17.53 -9.44 3.12
C TYR A 246 18.02 -8.66 4.35
N ALA A 247 17.91 -7.32 4.35
CA ALA A 247 18.24 -6.52 5.53
C ALA A 247 17.33 -6.87 6.71
N GLY A 248 17.93 -7.31 7.83
CA GLY A 248 17.19 -7.67 9.04
C GLY A 248 16.15 -8.78 8.85
N ASP A 249 16.29 -9.63 7.83
CA ASP A 249 15.27 -10.60 7.44
C ASP A 249 15.02 -11.69 8.49
N THR A 250 16.03 -11.98 9.32
CA THR A 250 15.95 -12.88 10.48
C THR A 250 15.86 -12.14 11.82
N LEU A 251 15.97 -10.81 11.82
CA LEU A 251 15.96 -10.03 13.05
C LEU A 251 14.54 -9.86 13.59
N THR A 252 14.46 -9.87 14.91
CA THR A 252 13.21 -9.67 15.67
C THR A 252 13.47 -8.70 16.82
N GLY A 253 12.40 -8.22 17.45
CA GLY A 253 12.48 -7.26 18.56
C GLY A 253 12.57 -5.81 18.11
N ASN A 254 12.98 -4.95 19.04
CA ASN A 254 12.90 -3.50 18.88
C ASN A 254 14.27 -2.89 18.56
N SER A 255 14.24 -1.67 18.03
CA SER A 255 15.39 -0.76 17.97
C SER A 255 16.59 -1.30 17.19
N LYS A 256 16.39 -2.22 16.24
CA LYS A 256 17.48 -2.80 15.46
C LYS A 256 17.81 -1.96 14.22
N LEU A 257 19.09 -1.90 13.89
CA LEU A 257 19.61 -1.36 12.64
C LEU A 257 20.22 -2.49 11.81
N ALA A 258 19.88 -2.56 10.52
CA ALA A 258 20.60 -3.38 9.55
C ALA A 258 20.58 -2.69 8.17
N ILE A 259 21.75 -2.37 7.63
CA ILE A 259 21.92 -1.83 6.28
C ILE A 259 22.88 -2.75 5.53
N HIS A 260 22.33 -3.52 4.59
CA HIS A 260 23.10 -4.41 3.73
C HIS A 260 22.25 -4.90 2.55
N SER A 261 22.91 -5.42 1.52
CA SER A 261 22.24 -6.17 0.46
C SER A 261 22.99 -7.46 0.20
N SER A 262 22.33 -8.60 0.39
CA SER A 262 22.89 -9.93 0.14
C SER A 262 22.07 -10.70 -0.90
N GLY A 263 22.68 -11.77 -1.44
CA GLY A 263 22.00 -12.75 -2.28
C GLY A 263 21.22 -13.81 -1.51
N SER A 264 21.43 -13.92 -0.19
CA SER A 264 20.88 -14.98 0.67
C SER A 264 20.44 -14.47 2.04
N SER A 265 19.43 -15.13 2.59
CA SER A 265 18.88 -14.87 3.93
C SER A 265 19.92 -15.03 5.04
N GLY A 266 19.78 -14.26 6.13
CA GLY A 266 20.59 -14.42 7.34
C GLY A 266 22.04 -13.96 7.24
N ALA A 267 22.39 -13.17 6.21
CA ALA A 267 23.71 -12.58 6.10
C ALA A 267 23.96 -11.54 7.20
N THR A 268 25.17 -11.51 7.76
CA THR A 268 25.60 -10.46 8.69
C THR A 268 25.62 -9.10 7.96
N PRO A 269 24.87 -8.09 8.42
CA PRO A 269 24.79 -6.81 7.70
C PRO A 269 26.13 -6.07 7.65
N LEU A 270 26.31 -5.20 6.65
CA LEU A 270 27.49 -4.33 6.54
C LEU A 270 27.54 -3.30 7.67
N ILE A 271 26.39 -2.71 8.00
CA ILE A 271 26.19 -1.82 9.15
C ILE A 271 25.01 -2.36 9.93
N TYR A 272 25.17 -2.56 11.23
CA TYR A 272 24.09 -3.02 12.10
C TYR A 272 24.24 -2.45 13.51
N GLY A 273 23.24 -2.68 14.35
CA GLY A 273 23.31 -2.23 15.74
C GLY A 273 21.96 -2.19 16.44
N GLU A 274 21.96 -1.52 17.58
CA GLU A 274 20.83 -1.42 18.50
C GLU A 274 20.72 0.03 18.99
N PHE A 275 19.67 0.74 18.56
CA PHE A 275 19.48 2.15 18.85
C PHE A 275 19.29 2.43 20.34
N ASP A 276 18.60 1.54 21.05
CA ASP A 276 18.31 1.64 22.49
C ASP A 276 19.57 1.46 23.34
N ASN A 277 20.52 0.63 22.89
CA ASN A 277 21.82 0.46 23.52
C ASN A 277 22.89 1.43 22.98
N ARG A 278 22.53 2.29 22.02
CA ARG A 278 23.44 3.24 21.35
C ARG A 278 24.62 2.54 20.69
N ILE A 279 24.38 1.36 20.13
CA ILE A 279 25.39 0.54 19.48
C ILE A 279 25.27 0.69 17.97
N ILE A 280 26.40 0.96 17.31
CA ILE A 280 26.57 0.81 15.87
C ILE A 280 27.83 -0.01 15.61
N GLU A 281 27.71 -1.01 14.75
CA GLU A 281 28.76 -1.93 14.35
C GLU A 281 28.93 -1.92 12.84
N PHE A 282 30.18 -2.03 12.40
CA PHE A 282 30.57 -2.07 11.00
C PHE A 282 31.21 -3.43 10.72
N ASN A 283 30.56 -4.25 9.89
CA ASN A 283 31.12 -5.48 9.35
C ASN A 283 31.99 -5.19 8.11
N ALA A 284 32.87 -4.19 8.23
CA ALA A 284 33.62 -3.65 7.11
C ALA A 284 34.93 -3.01 7.56
N TRP A 285 35.87 -2.89 6.61
CA TRP A 285 36.99 -1.98 6.75
C TRP A 285 36.53 -0.54 6.46
N GLN A 286 36.83 0.39 7.36
CA GLN A 286 36.50 1.80 7.19
C GLN A 286 37.68 2.55 6.58
N ARG A 287 37.53 3.04 5.35
CA ARG A 287 38.57 3.85 4.70
C ARG A 287 38.65 5.24 5.34
N LEU A 288 39.84 5.68 5.74
CA LEU A 288 40.10 7.01 6.30
C LEU A 288 40.53 7.98 5.18
N PRO A 289 40.04 9.24 5.16
CA PRO A 289 40.52 10.25 4.22
C PRO A 289 41.99 10.57 4.45
N ASP A 290 42.75 10.78 3.37
CA ASP A 290 44.12 11.27 3.42
C ASP A 290 44.15 12.66 4.08
N ARG A 291 44.80 12.75 5.24
CA ARG A 291 45.21 14.02 5.82
C ARG A 291 46.72 14.14 5.62
N SER A 292 47.12 14.83 4.56
CA SER A 292 48.50 15.16 4.17
C SER A 292 49.33 15.92 5.23
N SER A 293 48.80 16.10 6.44
CA SER A 293 49.44 16.79 7.55
C SER A 293 49.34 16.04 8.89
N HIS A 294 48.94 14.76 8.93
CA HIS A 294 48.97 14.00 10.18
C HIS A 294 50.38 13.42 10.40
N PRO A 295 51.06 13.74 11.52
CA PRO A 295 52.51 13.51 11.71
C PRO A 295 52.95 12.03 11.80
N SER A 296 52.05 11.08 11.57
CA SER A 296 52.29 9.64 11.78
C SER A 296 51.82 8.72 10.64
N ILE A 297 51.31 9.26 9.53
CA ILE A 297 50.86 8.43 8.38
C ILE A 297 51.55 8.94 7.12
N SER A 298 52.75 8.43 6.84
CA SER A 298 53.47 8.71 5.60
C SER A 298 52.86 7.89 4.44
N THR A 299 52.12 8.59 3.58
CA THR A 299 51.71 8.22 2.20
C THR A 299 51.13 6.82 1.99
N GLY A 300 49.79 6.72 1.96
CA GLY A 300 49.05 5.52 1.56
C GLY A 300 47.57 5.58 1.97
N GLU A 301 46.74 4.68 1.45
CA GLU A 301 45.38 4.48 1.97
C GLU A 301 45.45 3.86 3.39
N ALA A 302 44.65 4.39 4.33
CA ALA A 302 44.52 3.87 5.68
C ALA A 302 43.09 3.36 5.93
N PHE A 303 42.97 2.30 6.72
CA PHE A 303 41.70 1.69 7.10
C PHE A 303 41.62 1.48 8.60
N SER A 304 40.47 1.79 9.21
CA SER A 304 40.17 1.43 10.59
C SER A 304 39.15 0.31 10.68
N TYR A 305 39.29 -0.53 11.71
CA TYR A 305 38.30 -1.53 12.08
C TYR A 305 38.44 -1.89 13.57
N VAL A 306 37.41 -2.51 14.13
CA VAL A 306 37.45 -3.08 15.49
C VAL A 306 37.54 -4.60 15.39
N LYS A 307 38.43 -5.21 16.18
CA LYS A 307 38.57 -6.68 16.27
C LYS A 307 38.78 -7.07 17.72
N GLY A 308 37.82 -7.79 18.30
CA GLY A 308 37.85 -8.14 19.73
C GLY A 308 37.88 -6.86 20.58
N THR A 309 38.91 -6.72 21.42
CA THR A 309 39.11 -5.54 22.26
C THR A 309 40.00 -4.47 21.62
N TYR A 310 40.36 -4.59 20.34
CA TYR A 310 41.28 -3.65 19.70
C TYR A 310 40.57 -2.74 18.69
N PHE A 311 40.82 -1.43 18.78
CA PHE A 311 40.61 -0.49 17.67
C PHE A 311 41.90 -0.45 16.85
N VAL A 312 41.84 -0.83 15.58
CA VAL A 312 43.00 -1.00 14.71
C VAL A 312 42.95 0.01 13.58
N VAL A 313 44.09 0.65 13.30
CA VAL A 313 44.34 1.45 12.10
C VAL A 313 45.45 0.75 11.31
N ALA A 314 45.11 0.22 10.15
CA ALA A 314 46.06 -0.30 9.17
C ALA A 314 46.39 0.78 8.15
N TYR A 315 47.67 0.94 7.80
CA TYR A 315 48.11 1.92 6.81
C TYR A 315 49.28 1.37 6.00
N ASN A 316 49.40 1.80 4.75
CA ASN A 316 50.59 1.53 3.96
C ASN A 316 51.64 2.60 4.28
N ASP A 317 52.86 2.16 4.61
CA ASP A 317 54.03 3.03 4.70
C ASP A 317 55.13 2.45 3.82
N SER A 318 55.46 3.17 2.75
CA SER A 318 56.56 2.84 1.84
C SER A 318 56.47 1.41 1.24
N GLY A 319 55.25 0.94 0.94
CA GLY A 319 55.00 -0.39 0.36
C GLY A 319 54.78 -1.51 1.38
N THR A 320 54.86 -1.22 2.69
CA THR A 320 54.62 -2.20 3.76
C THR A 320 53.35 -1.83 4.54
N THR A 321 52.45 -2.79 4.75
CA THR A 321 51.30 -2.59 5.64
C THR A 321 51.75 -2.60 7.10
N LYS A 322 51.45 -1.52 7.83
CA LYS A 322 51.69 -1.37 9.26
C LYS A 322 50.37 -1.22 9.99
N TYR A 323 50.37 -1.58 11.27
CA TYR A 323 49.22 -1.53 12.15
C TYR A 323 49.55 -0.70 13.39
N THR A 324 48.66 0.20 13.74
CA THR A 324 48.62 0.85 15.05
C THR A 324 47.28 0.51 15.68
N TYR A 325 47.30 0.02 16.91
CA TYR A 325 46.08 -0.42 17.57
C TYR A 325 46.04 0.01 19.03
N LEU A 326 44.84 0.36 19.47
CA LEU A 326 44.49 0.67 20.85
C LEU A 326 43.78 -0.56 21.43
N ASP A 327 44.35 -1.14 22.48
CA ASP A 327 43.62 -2.07 23.33
C ASP A 327 42.59 -1.28 24.16
N LEU A 328 41.31 -1.49 23.86
CA LEU A 328 40.19 -0.81 24.50
C LEU A 328 39.99 -1.26 25.95
N THR A 329 40.60 -2.37 26.38
CA THR A 329 40.54 -2.81 27.79
C THR A 329 41.60 -2.14 28.65
N SER A 330 42.84 -2.08 28.15
CA SER A 330 43.96 -1.49 28.89
C SER A 330 44.20 -0.01 28.59
N GLY A 331 43.65 0.52 27.50
CA GLY A 331 43.92 1.87 27.00
C GLY A 331 45.30 2.02 26.36
N THR A 332 45.99 0.91 26.10
CA THR A 332 47.39 0.91 25.64
C THR A 332 47.47 0.94 24.11
N TRP A 333 48.28 1.85 23.58
CA TRP A 333 48.62 1.87 22.15
C TRP A 333 49.80 0.95 21.85
N SER A 334 49.71 0.23 20.75
CA SER A 334 50.77 -0.66 20.25
C SER A 334 50.92 -0.54 18.73
N TYR A 335 52.09 -0.98 18.24
CA TYR A 335 52.48 -0.91 16.83
C TYR A 335 52.99 -2.27 16.39
N SER A 336 52.58 -2.72 15.19
CA SER A 336 53.03 -3.99 14.63
C SER A 336 53.07 -3.95 13.10
N THR A 337 53.90 -4.79 12.50
CA THR A 337 53.88 -5.08 11.06
C THR A 337 52.97 -6.28 10.72
N THR A 338 52.40 -6.93 11.73
CA THR A 338 51.41 -8.00 11.61
C THR A 338 50.09 -7.56 12.24
N ALA A 339 48.97 -8.04 11.68
CA ALA A 339 47.66 -7.73 12.22
C ALA A 339 47.49 -8.33 13.63
N PRO A 340 46.95 -7.58 14.61
CA PRO A 340 46.56 -8.13 15.91
C PRO A 340 45.38 -9.10 15.81
#